data_AF-A0A956AWD1-F1
#
_entry.id   AF-A0A956AWD1-F1
#
_cell.length_a   1.000
_cell.length_b   1.000
_cell.length_c   1.000
_cell.angle_alpha   90.00
_cell.angle_beta   90.00
_cell.angle_gamma   90.00
#
_symmetry.space_group_name_H-M   'P 1'
#
loop_
_entity.id
_entity.type
_entity.pdbx_description
1 polymer ?
#
loop_
_entity_poly.entity_id
_entity_poly.type
_entity_poly.pdbx_seq_one_letter_code
_entity_poly.pdbx_strand_id
1 'polypeptide(L)'
;MLLRRALWASLALALVGCPGFGDEYLTVDETPRFTADVQPILERWCTSCHTDPPTSGAPMPLLTHGQVVAFLEPVRVRTLVQQTMPPGGGMDPDDRAVLGAWIAAGAPNDTPDGGPPPDQGVGPTWAADIVPMIMEHGCAFDGCHGGATPQIGLDLSSYAGFVAGGNNGPVHGDDDPAASRFVDSLYGRNGIARMPLGGGVSPAQLATVEAWIQAGHPEQ
;
A
#
# COMPACT_ATOMS: atom_id res chain seq x y z
N MET A 1 6.59 31.74 83.46
CA MET A 1 6.91 32.12 82.08
C MET A 1 8.41 32.14 81.87
N LEU A 2 9.04 31.02 81.51
CA LEU A 2 10.44 30.98 81.05
C LEU A 2 10.55 29.83 80.04
N LEU A 3 10.41 30.14 78.76
CA LEU A 3 10.55 29.19 77.66
C LEU A 3 11.97 29.36 77.06
N ARG A 4 12.87 28.42 77.35
CA ARG A 4 14.21 28.37 76.71
C ARG A 4 14.10 27.62 75.38
N ARG A 5 14.35 28.34 74.29
CA ARG A 5 14.35 27.86 72.90
C ARG A 5 15.55 26.95 72.66
N ALA A 6 15.32 25.75 72.14
CA ALA A 6 16.37 24.86 71.64
C ALA A 6 16.74 25.28 70.20
N LEU A 7 18.02 25.59 69.99
CA LEU A 7 18.61 25.84 68.67
C LEU A 7 18.94 24.49 68.03
N TRP A 8 18.30 24.19 66.89
CA TRP A 8 18.64 23.06 66.03
C TRP A 8 19.66 23.53 65.00
N ALA A 9 20.86 22.97 65.04
CA ALA A 9 21.90 23.19 64.03
C ALA A 9 21.60 22.30 62.82
N SER A 10 21.32 22.90 61.67
CA SER A 10 21.16 22.20 60.40
C SER A 10 22.53 21.87 59.80
N LEU A 11 22.85 20.59 59.70
CA LEU A 11 24.01 20.06 58.99
C LEU A 11 23.71 20.09 57.48
N ALA A 12 24.39 20.96 56.74
CA ALA A 12 24.31 21.00 55.28
C ALA A 12 25.14 19.86 54.68
N LEU A 13 24.46 18.90 54.04
CA LEU A 13 25.07 17.80 53.31
C LEU A 13 25.42 18.28 51.89
N ALA A 14 26.70 18.48 51.61
CA ALA A 14 27.19 18.81 50.28
C ALA A 14 27.25 17.54 49.42
N LEU A 15 26.35 17.44 48.43
CA LEU A 15 26.41 16.42 47.38
C LEU A 15 27.39 16.88 46.29
N VAL A 16 28.51 16.16 46.19
CA VAL A 16 29.46 16.26 45.07
C VAL A 16 28.87 15.51 43.87
N GLY A 17 28.45 16.26 42.85
CA GLY A 17 28.02 15.70 41.57
C GLY A 17 29.23 15.30 40.72
N CYS A 18 29.25 14.04 40.25
CA CYS A 18 30.23 13.53 39.30
C CYS A 18 29.78 13.88 37.87
N PRO A 19 30.64 14.44 37.00
CA PRO A 19 30.31 14.66 35.58
C PRO A 19 30.71 13.42 34.74
N GLY A 20 29.86 13.08 33.76
CA GLY A 20 30.03 11.94 32.84
C GLY A 20 28.96 10.90 33.15
N PHE A 21 27.98 10.68 32.29
CA PHE A 21 28.10 10.27 30.90
C PHE A 21 27.07 11.02 30.05
N GLY A 22 27.49 11.49 28.88
CA GLY A 22 26.55 11.97 27.87
C GLY A 22 25.79 10.76 27.36
N ASP A 23 24.59 10.56 27.90
CA ASP A 23 23.56 9.83 27.19
C ASP A 23 23.28 10.66 25.92
N GLU A 24 23.81 10.18 24.80
CA GLU A 24 23.28 10.51 23.49
C GLU A 24 21.88 9.88 23.45
N TYR A 25 20.92 10.57 24.07
CA TYR A 25 19.52 10.25 23.94
C TYR A 25 19.18 10.44 22.47
N LEU A 26 19.05 9.32 21.75
CA LEU A 26 18.34 9.24 20.48
C LEU A 26 17.04 10.02 20.67
N THR A 27 16.92 11.16 20.02
CA THR A 27 15.68 11.92 20.01
C THR A 27 14.65 11.05 19.31
N VAL A 28 13.72 10.51 20.10
CA VAL A 28 12.42 10.11 19.58
C VAL A 28 11.80 11.36 18.97
N ASP A 29 11.11 11.18 17.84
CA ASP A 29 10.11 12.12 17.30
C ASP A 29 10.53 12.97 16.08
N GLU A 30 10.94 12.30 15.00
CA GLU A 30 10.56 12.81 13.69
C GLU A 30 9.96 11.66 12.87
N THR A 31 8.75 11.88 12.34
CA THR A 31 8.09 10.92 11.45
C THR A 31 9.02 10.68 10.25
N PRO A 32 9.33 9.43 9.86
CA PRO A 32 10.19 9.19 8.72
C PRO A 32 9.66 9.89 7.47
N ARG A 33 10.57 10.51 6.72
CA ARG A 33 10.26 11.24 5.50
C ARG A 33 10.31 10.31 4.30
N PHE A 34 9.38 10.47 3.37
CA PHE A 34 9.34 9.62 2.19
C PHE A 34 10.64 9.71 1.39
N THR A 35 11.10 10.92 1.06
CA THR A 35 12.30 11.10 0.22
C THR A 35 13.58 10.64 0.87
N ALA A 36 13.76 10.96 2.16
CA ALA A 36 15.02 10.76 2.84
C ALA A 36 15.17 9.35 3.43
N ASP A 37 14.06 8.79 3.92
CA ASP A 37 14.09 7.59 4.76
C ASP A 37 13.44 6.39 4.06
N VAL A 38 12.34 6.58 3.33
CA VAL A 38 11.56 5.48 2.74
C VAL A 38 11.98 5.17 1.31
N GLN A 39 12.22 6.18 0.48
CA GLN A 39 12.58 6.00 -0.91
C GLN A 39 13.86 5.15 -1.08
N PRO A 40 14.94 5.34 -0.30
CA PRO A 40 16.11 4.47 -0.36
C PRO A 40 15.81 3.00 -0.01
N ILE A 41 14.80 2.75 0.83
CA ILE A 41 14.35 1.40 1.19
C ILE A 41 13.63 0.75 0.00
N LEU A 42 12.74 1.51 -0.67
CA LEU A 42 12.03 1.04 -1.86
C LEU A 42 13.03 0.70 -2.98
N GLU A 43 13.98 1.59 -3.25
CA GLU A 43 15.03 1.41 -4.25
C GLU A 43 15.90 0.18 -3.98
N ARG A 44 16.15 -0.12 -2.70
CA ARG A 44 16.99 -1.25 -2.30
C ARG A 44 16.26 -2.59 -2.38
N TRP A 45 14.99 -2.62 -1.97
CA TRP A 45 14.28 -3.88 -1.72
C TRP A 45 13.13 -4.19 -2.67
N CYS A 46 12.52 -3.17 -3.27
CA CYS A 46 11.25 -3.32 -3.99
C CYS A 46 11.44 -3.15 -5.50
N THR A 47 12.19 -2.13 -5.92
CA THR A 47 12.19 -1.68 -7.33
C THR A 47 12.93 -2.61 -8.29
N SER A 48 13.63 -3.65 -7.83
CA SER A 48 14.24 -4.66 -8.70
C SER A 48 13.22 -5.59 -9.36
N CYS A 49 12.04 -5.75 -8.75
CA CYS A 49 10.92 -6.53 -9.29
C CYS A 49 9.67 -5.67 -9.52
N HIS A 50 9.38 -4.73 -8.61
CA HIS A 50 8.23 -3.82 -8.70
C HIS A 50 8.52 -2.60 -9.60
N THR A 51 9.03 -2.86 -10.80
CA THR A 51 9.29 -1.89 -11.88
C THR A 51 8.02 -1.47 -12.61
N ASP A 52 8.14 -0.57 -13.58
CA ASP A 52 7.09 -0.23 -14.54
C ASP A 52 7.58 -0.50 -15.98
N PRO A 53 7.14 -1.57 -16.67
CA PRO A 53 6.20 -2.59 -16.18
C PRO A 53 6.83 -3.50 -15.10
N PRO A 54 6.02 -4.15 -14.24
CA PRO A 54 6.53 -5.08 -13.22
C PRO A 54 7.26 -6.29 -13.82
N THR A 55 8.25 -6.81 -13.09
CA THR A 55 9.06 -7.96 -13.49
C THR A 55 9.07 -9.03 -12.40
N SER A 56 9.58 -10.22 -12.73
CA SER A 56 9.76 -11.32 -11.76
C SER A 56 8.48 -11.73 -11.02
N GLY A 57 7.32 -11.58 -11.66
CA GLY A 57 6.01 -11.92 -11.08
C GLY A 57 5.46 -10.89 -10.08
N ALA A 58 6.11 -9.74 -9.92
CA ALA A 58 5.51 -8.62 -9.21
C ALA A 58 4.24 -8.17 -9.94
N PRO A 59 3.13 -7.87 -9.23
CA PRO A 59 1.88 -7.52 -9.90
C PRO A 59 1.65 -6.02 -10.08
N MET A 60 2.48 -5.18 -9.46
CA MET A 60 2.33 -3.72 -9.52
C MET A 60 3.68 -3.02 -9.42
N PRO A 61 3.80 -1.81 -9.99
CA PRO A 61 4.94 -0.93 -9.75
C PRO A 61 4.89 -0.36 -8.32
N LEU A 62 6.05 -0.16 -7.71
CA LEU A 62 6.22 0.47 -6.38
C LEU A 62 7.40 1.47 -6.41
N LEU A 63 7.50 2.23 -7.49
CA LEU A 63 8.61 3.15 -7.75
C LEU A 63 8.39 4.53 -7.12
N THR A 64 7.14 4.97 -7.04
CA THR A 64 6.77 6.32 -6.57
C THR A 64 6.01 6.27 -5.26
N HIS A 65 5.96 7.41 -4.56
CA HIS A 65 5.11 7.58 -3.37
C HIS A 65 3.66 7.16 -3.64
N GLY A 66 3.06 7.71 -4.70
CA GLY A 66 1.68 7.44 -5.05
C GLY A 66 1.42 5.97 -5.34
N GLN A 67 2.34 5.29 -6.05
CA GLN A 67 2.23 3.85 -6.30
C GLN A 67 2.27 3.03 -5.00
N VAL A 68 3.18 3.34 -4.08
CA VAL A 68 3.25 2.63 -2.78
C VAL A 68 2.01 2.90 -1.94
N VAL A 69 1.50 4.13 -1.94
CA VAL A 69 0.27 4.49 -1.20
C VAL A 69 -0.97 3.83 -1.79
N ALA A 70 -1.08 3.70 -3.12
CA ALA A 70 -2.17 2.96 -3.76
C ALA A 70 -2.24 1.49 -3.31
N PHE A 71 -1.10 0.91 -2.92
CA PHE A 71 -1.00 -0.47 -2.43
C PHE A 71 -0.59 -0.54 -0.95
N LEU A 72 -0.86 0.49 -0.15
CA LEU A 72 -0.28 0.64 1.19
C LEU A 72 -0.60 -0.53 2.12
N GLU A 73 -1.84 -1.01 2.11
CA GLU A 73 -2.26 -2.10 2.99
C GLU A 73 -1.67 -3.46 2.55
N PRO A 74 -1.71 -3.86 1.26
CA PRO A 74 -0.93 -5.01 0.79
C PRO A 74 0.56 -4.92 1.10
N VAL A 75 1.18 -3.75 0.91
CA VAL A 75 2.60 -3.50 1.24
C VAL A 75 2.83 -3.72 2.74
N ARG A 76 2.01 -3.12 3.61
CA ARG A 76 2.07 -3.31 5.07
C ARG A 76 1.97 -4.78 5.45
N VAL A 77 0.97 -5.49 4.95
CA VAL A 77 0.73 -6.89 5.30
C VAL A 77 1.89 -7.78 4.83
N ARG A 78 2.35 -7.63 3.59
CA ARG A 78 3.38 -8.51 3.01
C ARG A 78 4.78 -8.22 3.53
N THR A 79 5.09 -6.98 3.93
CA THR A 79 6.43 -6.60 4.40
C THR A 79 6.59 -6.62 5.93
N LEU A 80 5.54 -6.23 6.68
CA LEU A 80 5.61 -6.07 8.13
C LEU A 80 4.99 -7.24 8.89
N VAL A 81 3.84 -7.75 8.41
CA VAL A 81 3.06 -8.78 9.12
C VAL A 81 3.50 -10.17 8.70
N GLN A 82 3.42 -10.48 7.41
CA GLN A 82 3.73 -11.80 6.86
C GLN A 82 5.20 -11.96 6.48
N GLN A 83 5.88 -10.84 6.21
CA GLN A 83 7.29 -10.82 5.77
C GLN A 83 7.57 -11.73 4.56
N THR A 84 6.57 -11.89 3.69
CA THR A 84 6.68 -12.64 2.43
C THR A 84 7.28 -11.82 1.31
N MET A 85 7.32 -10.49 1.46
CA MET A 85 8.01 -9.57 0.57
C MET A 85 9.09 -8.77 1.34
N PRO A 86 10.29 -8.57 0.73
CA PRO A 86 10.74 -9.17 -0.51
C PRO A 86 10.94 -10.70 -0.37
N PRO A 87 10.90 -11.49 -1.48
CA PRO A 87 11.02 -12.94 -1.42
C PRO A 87 12.28 -13.39 -0.66
N GLY A 88 12.14 -14.41 0.19
CA GLY A 88 13.23 -14.89 1.04
C GLY A 88 13.46 -14.06 2.31
N GLY A 89 12.58 -13.11 2.63
CA GLY A 89 12.64 -12.32 3.86
C GLY A 89 13.68 -11.20 3.83
N GLY A 90 14.11 -10.79 2.63
CA GLY A 90 15.33 -10.01 2.39
C GLY A 90 15.43 -8.65 3.08
N MET A 91 14.33 -8.02 3.50
CA MET A 91 14.38 -6.68 4.11
C MET A 91 14.95 -6.71 5.54
N ASP A 92 15.99 -5.90 5.75
CA ASP A 92 16.66 -5.70 7.04
C ASP A 92 15.66 -5.24 8.13
N PRO A 93 15.78 -5.72 9.39
CA PRO A 93 14.98 -5.23 10.51
C PRO A 93 14.89 -3.71 10.66
N ASP A 94 15.98 -2.98 10.44
CA ASP A 94 16.01 -1.51 10.62
C ASP A 94 15.21 -0.81 9.51
N ASP A 95 15.41 -1.23 8.25
CA ASP A 95 14.63 -0.74 7.11
C ASP A 95 13.13 -1.07 7.29
N ARG A 96 12.82 -2.27 7.82
CA ARG A 96 11.43 -2.65 8.13
C ARG A 96 10.83 -1.77 9.22
N ALA A 97 11.61 -1.36 10.22
CA ALA A 97 11.15 -0.47 11.28
C ALA A 97 10.86 0.94 10.76
N VAL A 98 11.73 1.47 9.89
CA VAL A 98 11.52 2.77 9.23
C VAL A 98 10.27 2.75 8.35
N LEU A 99 10.12 1.73 7.49
CA LEU A 99 8.94 1.55 6.66
C LEU A 99 7.67 1.43 7.51
N GLY A 100 7.73 0.67 8.60
CA GLY A 100 6.61 0.51 9.53
C GLY A 100 6.20 1.80 10.23
N ALA A 101 7.16 2.59 10.68
CA ALA A 101 6.88 3.88 11.31
C ALA A 101 6.27 4.88 10.32
N TRP A 102 6.75 4.92 9.08
CA TRP A 102 6.16 5.75 8.03
C TRP A 102 4.73 5.35 7.68
N ILE A 103 4.46 4.04 7.51
CA ILE A 103 3.11 3.52 7.25
C ILE A 103 2.19 3.84 8.43
N ALA A 104 2.65 3.66 9.68
CA ALA A 104 1.88 3.97 10.88
C ALA A 104 1.54 5.46 11.02
N ALA A 105 2.38 6.34 10.48
CA ALA A 105 2.15 7.78 10.42
C ALA A 105 1.23 8.21 9.26
N GLY A 106 0.64 7.27 8.52
CA GLY A 106 -0.27 7.56 7.40
C GLY A 106 0.46 7.83 6.08
N ALA A 107 1.69 7.34 5.93
CA ALA A 107 2.47 7.41 4.70
C ALA A 107 2.63 8.84 4.11
N PRO A 108 3.04 9.84 4.92
CA PRO A 108 3.13 11.23 4.47
C PRO A 108 4.14 11.40 3.33
N ASN A 109 3.82 12.27 2.37
CA ASN A 109 4.72 12.70 1.31
C ASN A 109 5.36 14.05 1.68
N ASP A 110 6.69 14.14 1.61
CA ASP A 110 7.48 15.34 1.92
C ASP A 110 8.04 16.04 0.66
N THR A 111 7.65 15.62 -0.55
CA THR A 111 8.00 16.30 -1.81
C THR A 111 7.02 17.40 -2.21
N PRO A 112 7.49 18.55 -2.76
CA PRO A 112 6.65 19.52 -3.47
C PRO A 112 6.19 19.02 -4.85
N ASP A 113 7.00 18.19 -5.50
CA ASP A 113 6.81 17.74 -6.89
C ASP A 113 6.06 16.42 -6.93
N GLY A 114 4.88 16.39 -6.31
CA GLY A 114 4.01 15.22 -6.32
C GLY A 114 4.01 14.55 -7.70
N GLY A 115 4.61 13.35 -7.78
CA GLY A 115 3.86 12.29 -8.42
C GLY A 115 2.49 12.34 -7.73
N PRO A 116 1.41 12.59 -8.47
CA PRO A 116 0.15 13.00 -7.85
C PRO A 116 -0.18 12.04 -6.70
N PRO A 117 -0.65 12.54 -5.55
CA PRO A 117 -1.32 11.65 -4.62
C PRO A 117 -2.40 10.91 -5.42
N PRO A 118 -2.58 9.58 -5.26
CA PRO A 118 -3.76 8.96 -5.83
C PRO A 118 -4.97 9.62 -5.14
N ASP A 119 -5.72 10.34 -5.96
CA ASP A 119 -6.71 11.37 -5.64
C ASP A 119 -6.08 12.73 -5.22
N GLN A 120 -6.29 13.81 -5.95
CA GLN A 120 -7.59 14.46 -6.09
C GLN A 120 -7.86 14.93 -7.53
N GLY A 121 -8.86 14.30 -8.15
CA GLY A 121 -9.71 14.85 -9.21
C GLY A 121 -9.74 13.98 -10.48
N VAL A 122 -10.75 13.15 -10.77
CA VAL A 122 -12.19 13.20 -10.46
C VAL A 122 -12.81 11.77 -10.51
N GLY A 123 -12.16 10.73 -9.96
CA GLY A 123 -12.74 9.37 -9.99
C GLY A 123 -11.82 8.24 -9.52
N PRO A 124 -12.32 6.99 -9.49
CA PRO A 124 -11.53 5.83 -9.09
C PRO A 124 -10.43 5.49 -10.13
N THR A 125 -9.44 4.69 -9.74
CA THR A 125 -8.28 4.30 -10.58
C THR A 125 -7.98 2.79 -10.48
N TRP A 126 -7.24 2.24 -11.45
CA TRP A 126 -6.84 0.83 -11.42
C TRP A 126 -6.04 0.52 -10.16
N ALA A 127 -5.00 1.31 -9.89
CA ALA A 127 -4.08 1.06 -8.80
C ALA A 127 -4.75 1.20 -7.43
N ALA A 128 -5.48 2.30 -7.19
CA ALA A 128 -6.00 2.60 -5.86
C ALA A 128 -7.31 1.86 -5.53
N ASP A 129 -8.15 1.58 -6.53
CA ASP A 129 -9.52 1.10 -6.27
C ASP A 129 -9.78 -0.32 -6.80
N ILE A 130 -9.22 -0.68 -7.96
CA ILE A 130 -9.56 -1.95 -8.63
C ILE A 130 -8.65 -3.08 -8.16
N VAL A 131 -7.34 -2.85 -8.05
CA VAL A 131 -6.40 -3.89 -7.60
C VAL A 131 -6.68 -4.39 -6.18
N PRO A 132 -7.00 -3.53 -5.18
CA PRO A 132 -7.38 -4.04 -3.86
C PRO A 132 -8.58 -4.99 -3.91
N MET A 133 -9.58 -4.70 -4.75
CA MET A 133 -10.71 -5.61 -4.97
C MET A 133 -10.27 -6.91 -5.65
N ILE A 134 -9.39 -6.86 -6.66
CA ILE A 134 -8.83 -8.06 -7.31
C ILE A 134 -8.09 -8.95 -6.31
N MET A 135 -7.35 -8.34 -5.37
CA MET A 135 -6.64 -9.06 -4.30
C MET A 135 -7.60 -9.64 -3.27
N GLU A 136 -8.54 -8.83 -2.76
CA GLU A 136 -9.53 -9.22 -1.75
C GLU A 136 -10.32 -10.45 -2.19
N HIS A 137 -10.73 -10.48 -3.46
CA HIS A 137 -11.58 -11.51 -4.02
C HIS A 137 -10.82 -12.63 -4.74
N GLY A 138 -9.48 -12.60 -4.72
CA GLY A 138 -8.66 -13.64 -5.33
C GLY A 138 -8.93 -13.80 -6.83
N CYS A 139 -9.13 -12.70 -7.56
CA CYS A 139 -9.44 -12.77 -8.99
C CYS A 139 -8.23 -13.22 -9.82
N ALA A 140 -7.03 -12.71 -9.51
CA ALA A 140 -5.80 -12.95 -10.29
C ALA A 140 -4.71 -13.70 -9.52
N PHE A 141 -4.11 -13.06 -8.51
CA PHE A 141 -2.83 -13.47 -7.89
C PHE A 141 -2.88 -14.86 -7.25
N ASP A 142 -3.74 -15.02 -6.25
CA ASP A 142 -4.05 -16.32 -5.65
C ASP A 142 -5.26 -16.98 -6.37
N GLY A 143 -5.51 -16.54 -7.61
CA GLY A 143 -6.78 -16.67 -8.32
C GLY A 143 -6.69 -17.40 -9.65
N CYS A 144 -7.67 -17.13 -10.52
CA CYS A 144 -7.84 -17.81 -11.80
C CYS A 144 -7.50 -16.94 -13.01
N HIS A 145 -7.64 -15.61 -12.92
CA HIS A 145 -7.42 -14.66 -14.00
C HIS A 145 -6.05 -14.00 -13.85
N GLY A 146 -4.98 -14.79 -13.72
CA GLY A 146 -3.61 -14.30 -13.62
C GLY A 146 -2.57 -15.40 -13.85
N GLY A 147 -1.29 -15.03 -13.84
CA GLY A 147 -0.17 -15.96 -14.01
C GLY A 147 0.03 -16.47 -15.43
N ALA A 148 0.74 -17.59 -15.60
CA ALA A 148 1.16 -18.08 -16.92
C ALA A 148 0.01 -18.67 -17.77
N THR A 149 -1.06 -19.15 -17.13
CA THR A 149 -2.20 -19.78 -17.79
C THR A 149 -3.52 -19.25 -17.21
N PRO A 150 -3.86 -17.97 -17.45
CA PRO A 150 -5.07 -17.37 -16.91
C PRO A 150 -6.31 -18.02 -17.53
N GLN A 151 -7.34 -18.24 -16.72
CA GLN A 151 -8.62 -18.72 -17.21
C GLN A 151 -9.17 -17.77 -18.24
N ILE A 152 -9.70 -18.37 -19.32
CA ILE A 152 -10.20 -17.68 -20.52
C ILE A 152 -9.21 -16.66 -21.12
N GLY A 153 -7.91 -16.81 -20.86
CA GLY A 153 -6.87 -15.90 -21.35
C GLY A 153 -6.91 -14.49 -20.76
N LEU A 154 -7.74 -14.23 -19.74
CA LEU A 154 -7.88 -12.91 -19.12
C LEU A 154 -6.89 -12.76 -17.96
N ASP A 155 -5.94 -11.84 -18.09
CA ASP A 155 -4.99 -11.51 -17.03
C ASP A 155 -5.40 -10.22 -16.30
N LEU A 156 -5.89 -10.35 -15.08
CA LEU A 156 -6.21 -9.27 -14.17
C LEU A 156 -5.07 -8.95 -13.18
N SER A 157 -3.90 -9.57 -13.36
CA SER A 157 -2.74 -9.29 -12.50
C SER A 157 -2.02 -7.99 -12.85
N SER A 158 -2.38 -7.35 -13.98
CA SER A 158 -1.82 -6.07 -14.43
C SER A 158 -2.86 -5.26 -15.21
N TYR A 159 -2.69 -3.93 -15.27
CA TYR A 159 -3.55 -3.05 -16.07
C TYR A 159 -3.47 -3.39 -17.56
N ALA A 160 -2.27 -3.63 -18.06
CA ALA A 160 -2.05 -4.04 -19.45
C ALA A 160 -2.80 -5.33 -19.81
N GLY A 161 -2.85 -6.30 -18.89
CA GLY A 161 -3.63 -7.53 -19.07
C GLY A 161 -5.14 -7.27 -19.12
N PHE A 162 -5.65 -6.39 -18.26
CA PHE A 162 -7.06 -5.97 -18.28
C PHE A 162 -7.42 -5.30 -19.62
N VAL A 163 -6.59 -4.37 -20.09
CA VAL A 163 -6.80 -3.65 -21.37
C VAL A 163 -6.72 -4.62 -22.56
N ALA A 164 -5.77 -5.57 -22.55
CA ALA A 164 -5.66 -6.59 -23.59
C ALA A 164 -6.91 -7.49 -23.67
N GLY A 165 -7.60 -7.69 -22.55
CA GLY A 165 -8.78 -8.54 -22.45
C GLY A 165 -8.43 -10.03 -22.43
N GLY A 166 -9.40 -10.88 -22.77
CA GLY A 166 -9.22 -12.33 -22.80
C GLY A 166 -9.57 -12.94 -24.15
N ASN A 167 -9.71 -14.27 -24.18
CA ASN A 167 -10.05 -15.03 -25.40
C ASN A 167 -11.38 -14.63 -26.04
N ASN A 168 -12.26 -14.00 -25.25
CA ASN A 168 -13.56 -13.50 -25.71
C ASN A 168 -13.52 -11.99 -26.03
N GLY A 169 -12.32 -11.43 -26.26
CA GLY A 169 -12.10 -10.03 -26.57
C GLY A 169 -11.98 -9.13 -25.33
N PRO A 170 -11.99 -7.81 -25.55
CA PRO A 170 -11.88 -6.80 -24.51
C PRO A 170 -12.94 -6.94 -23.43
N VAL A 171 -12.59 -6.54 -22.21
CA VAL A 171 -13.49 -6.60 -21.05
C VAL A 171 -13.94 -5.22 -20.56
N HIS A 172 -13.28 -4.15 -20.99
CA HIS A 172 -13.56 -2.77 -20.60
C HIS A 172 -14.82 -2.19 -21.29
N GLY A 173 -15.26 -2.75 -22.43
CA GLY A 173 -16.50 -2.33 -23.08
C GLY A 173 -16.46 -0.94 -23.70
N ASP A 174 -15.30 -0.53 -24.21
CA ASP A 174 -15.08 0.82 -24.80
C ASP A 174 -15.58 1.96 -23.90
N ASP A 175 -15.25 1.87 -22.61
CA ASP A 175 -15.60 2.83 -21.55
C ASP A 175 -17.11 2.94 -21.26
N ASP A 176 -17.92 2.01 -21.77
CA ASP A 176 -19.33 1.86 -21.40
C ASP A 176 -19.51 0.70 -20.41
N PRO A 177 -19.82 0.97 -19.13
CA PRO A 177 -20.07 -0.08 -18.14
C PRO A 177 -21.21 -1.03 -18.53
N ALA A 178 -22.20 -0.59 -19.31
CA ALA A 178 -23.28 -1.44 -19.78
C ALA A 178 -22.84 -2.43 -20.86
N ALA A 179 -21.77 -2.11 -21.59
CA ALA A 179 -21.13 -2.97 -22.59
C ALA A 179 -19.92 -3.75 -22.02
N SER A 180 -19.50 -3.45 -20.80
CA SER A 180 -18.36 -4.09 -20.16
C SER A 180 -18.66 -5.54 -19.75
N ARG A 181 -17.94 -6.48 -20.37
CA ARG A 181 -17.95 -7.89 -19.95
C ARG A 181 -17.40 -8.09 -18.54
N PHE A 182 -16.50 -7.21 -18.08
CA PHE A 182 -16.04 -7.24 -16.69
C PHE A 182 -17.19 -6.96 -15.72
N VAL A 183 -17.94 -5.87 -15.94
CA VAL A 183 -19.13 -5.51 -15.14
C VAL A 183 -20.19 -6.61 -15.22
N ASP A 184 -20.47 -7.12 -16.42
CA ASP A 184 -21.43 -8.21 -16.60
C ASP A 184 -21.06 -9.46 -15.82
N SER A 185 -19.77 -9.78 -15.71
CA SER A 185 -19.30 -10.90 -14.89
C SER A 185 -19.51 -10.66 -13.40
N LEU A 186 -19.33 -9.43 -12.90
CA LEU A 186 -19.57 -9.10 -11.49
C LEU A 186 -21.05 -9.20 -11.11
N TYR A 187 -21.95 -8.87 -12.04
CA TYR A 187 -23.39 -9.08 -11.90
C TYR A 187 -23.82 -10.54 -12.13
N GLY A 188 -23.11 -11.28 -12.98
CA GLY A 188 -23.58 -12.57 -13.51
C GLY A 188 -24.77 -12.43 -14.45
N ARG A 189 -24.69 -11.49 -15.40
CA ARG A 189 -25.76 -11.19 -16.38
C ARG A 189 -25.29 -11.39 -17.82
N ASN A 190 -26.20 -11.21 -18.77
CA ASN A 190 -25.91 -11.29 -20.22
C ASN A 190 -25.27 -12.63 -20.66
N GLY A 191 -25.64 -13.72 -19.99
CA GLY A 191 -25.10 -15.06 -20.27
C GLY A 191 -23.68 -15.30 -19.74
N ILE A 192 -23.11 -14.37 -18.97
CA ILE A 192 -21.81 -14.51 -18.32
C ILE A 192 -22.01 -15.00 -16.88
N ALA A 193 -21.23 -16.01 -16.49
CA ALA A 193 -21.26 -16.53 -15.13
C ALA A 193 -20.84 -15.45 -14.12
N ARG A 194 -21.48 -15.46 -12.93
CA ARG A 194 -21.13 -14.53 -11.86
C ARG A 194 -19.72 -14.81 -11.34
N MET A 195 -18.91 -13.77 -11.26
CA MET A 195 -17.60 -13.75 -10.63
C MET A 195 -17.61 -12.74 -9.48
N PRO A 196 -16.80 -12.94 -8.42
CA PRO A 196 -15.96 -14.13 -8.14
C PRO A 196 -16.78 -15.39 -7.84
N LEU A 197 -16.22 -16.59 -8.08
CA LEU A 197 -16.90 -17.85 -7.77
C LEU A 197 -17.16 -17.98 -6.25
N GLY A 198 -18.33 -18.46 -5.87
CA GLY A 198 -18.69 -18.67 -4.46
C GLY A 198 -19.03 -17.39 -3.69
N GLY A 199 -19.07 -16.23 -4.36
CA GLY A 199 -19.38 -14.94 -3.77
C GLY A 199 -19.70 -13.86 -4.80
N GLY A 200 -19.55 -12.61 -4.42
CA GLY A 200 -19.78 -11.44 -5.26
C GLY A 200 -19.13 -10.22 -4.64
N VAL A 201 -18.81 -9.22 -5.44
CA VAL A 201 -18.36 -7.91 -4.92
C VAL A 201 -19.51 -7.18 -4.25
N SER A 202 -19.20 -6.26 -3.34
CA SER A 202 -20.21 -5.41 -2.71
C SER A 202 -20.84 -4.43 -3.71
N PRO A 203 -22.05 -3.92 -3.47
CA PRO A 203 -22.64 -2.87 -4.32
C PRO A 203 -21.77 -1.61 -4.45
N ALA A 204 -21.02 -1.26 -3.39
CA ALA A 204 -20.09 -0.14 -3.41
C ALA A 204 -18.90 -0.42 -4.34
N GLN A 205 -18.26 -1.59 -4.22
CA GLN A 205 -17.18 -2.00 -5.13
C GLN A 205 -17.65 -2.05 -6.58
N LEU A 206 -18.86 -2.54 -6.83
CA LEU A 206 -19.44 -2.57 -8.17
C LEU A 206 -19.65 -1.16 -8.74
N ALA A 207 -20.19 -0.24 -7.94
CA ALA A 207 -20.33 1.16 -8.35
C ALA A 207 -18.98 1.82 -8.62
N THR A 208 -17.94 1.50 -7.84
CA THR A 208 -16.57 1.95 -8.08
C THR A 208 -16.03 1.44 -9.42
N VAL A 209 -16.25 0.17 -9.75
CA VAL A 209 -15.84 -0.42 -11.03
C VAL A 209 -16.58 0.24 -12.20
N GLU A 210 -17.89 0.44 -12.09
CA GLU A 210 -18.68 1.10 -13.14
C GLU A 210 -18.22 2.55 -13.36
N ALA A 211 -18.00 3.31 -12.28
CA ALA A 211 -17.50 4.68 -12.37
C ALA A 211 -16.08 4.75 -12.96
N TRP A 212 -15.21 3.79 -12.60
CA TRP A 212 -13.86 3.69 -13.15
C TRP A 212 -13.87 3.42 -14.65
N ILE A 213 -14.65 2.43 -15.12
CA ILE A 213 -14.78 2.14 -16.55
C ILE A 213 -15.34 3.34 -17.30
N GLN A 214 -16.40 3.96 -16.77
CA GLN A 214 -17.00 5.13 -17.38
C GLN A 214 -16.03 6.31 -17.51
N ALA A 215 -15.05 6.40 -16.62
CA ALA A 215 -14.01 7.44 -16.65
C ALA A 215 -12.86 7.15 -17.62
N GLY A 216 -12.97 6.11 -18.46
CA GLY A 216 -11.88 5.69 -19.35
C GLY A 216 -10.86 4.78 -18.66
N HIS A 217 -11.29 4.11 -17.60
CA HIS A 217 -10.51 3.16 -16.80
C HIS A 217 -9.07 3.63 -16.52
N PRO A 218 -8.86 4.82 -15.91
CA PRO A 218 -7.53 5.37 -15.67
C PRO A 218 -6.67 4.42 -14.83
N GLU A 219 -5.41 4.28 -15.23
CA GLU A 219 -4.45 3.42 -14.53
C GLU A 219 -4.01 4.01 -13.18
N GLN A 220 -3.81 5.35 -13.13
CA GLN A 220 -3.36 6.15 -11.99
C GLN A 220 -4.13 7.47 -11.91
#